data_AF-A0A953IMB4-F1
#
_entry.id   AF-A0A953IMB4-F1
#
_cell.length_a   1.000
_cell.length_b   1.000
_cell.length_c   1.000
_cell.angle_alpha   90.00
_cell.angle_beta   90.00
_cell.angle_gamma   90.00
#
_symmetry.space_group_name_H-M   'P 1'
#
loop_
_entity.id
_entity.type
_entity.pdbx_description
1 polymer ?
#
loop_
_entity_poly.entity_id
_entity_poly.type
_entity_poly.pdbx_seq_one_letter_code
_entity_poly.pdbx_strand_id
1 'polypeptide(L)'
;MVAIAAALATADPAAAVSYRTVFWQGNGVYGLSLWNIPGLSTFDVYFPAQRAVSEIRAMPAREWYGGWETLDVRFHDDAFTTATGTTSWAELQQSTFADSAVATSSSGCGETGSCRLPIYPQLEGEVFVLAGFRFEFYDQNHYISEIAIRPNPLSGYVDVTFTDASRSRPFGVAIAYAYYPAELVTRVGHTYRNAGSPSTYFAPGARKVLQGFRVAFDRGEHPLRRFAIDLSAGVRVRFHDTDGAETINWSVDWIELED
;
A
#
# COMPACT_ATOMS: atom_id res chain seq x y z
N MET A 1 -54.65 -27.07 28.70
CA MET A 1 -54.19 -25.99 27.80
C MET A 1 -52.80 -25.60 28.23
N VAL A 2 -51.80 -25.89 27.41
CA VAL A 2 -50.40 -25.48 27.66
C VAL A 2 -50.20 -24.16 26.94
N ALA A 3 -49.98 -23.08 27.69
CA ALA A 3 -49.64 -21.77 27.13
C ALA A 3 -48.14 -21.77 26.80
N ILE A 4 -47.81 -21.72 25.51
CA ILE A 4 -46.45 -21.52 25.03
C ILE A 4 -46.21 -20.01 25.02
N ALA A 5 -45.40 -19.53 25.97
CA ALA A 5 -44.92 -18.16 25.97
C ALA A 5 -43.85 -18.02 24.88
N ALA A 6 -44.18 -17.32 23.79
CA ALA A 6 -43.21 -16.90 22.80
C ALA A 6 -42.37 -15.77 23.41
N ALA A 7 -41.10 -16.07 23.70
CA ALA A 7 -40.12 -15.04 23.97
C ALA A 7 -39.90 -14.24 22.67
N LEU A 8 -40.32 -12.98 22.66
CA LEU A 8 -39.88 -12.01 21.67
C LEU A 8 -38.38 -11.79 21.90
N ALA A 9 -37.55 -12.45 21.09
CA ALA A 9 -36.14 -12.12 20.99
C ALA A 9 -36.05 -10.66 20.52
N THR A 10 -35.49 -9.80 21.36
CA THR A 10 -35.05 -8.47 20.94
C THR A 10 -33.97 -8.67 19.90
N ALA A 11 -34.30 -8.40 18.63
CA ALA A 11 -33.33 -8.36 17.56
C ALA A 11 -32.27 -7.33 17.94
N ASP A 12 -31.03 -7.79 18.06
CA ASP A 12 -29.84 -6.96 18.18
C ASP A 12 -29.79 -6.02 16.97
N PRO A 13 -29.69 -4.68 17.14
CA PRO A 13 -29.63 -3.75 16.03
C PRO A 13 -28.24 -3.78 15.37
N ALA A 14 -27.79 -4.94 14.92
CA ALA A 14 -26.86 -5.04 13.79
C ALA A 14 -27.67 -4.79 12.51
N ALA A 15 -28.17 -3.57 12.36
CA ALA A 15 -28.88 -3.14 11.17
C ALA A 15 -27.91 -3.25 9.98
N ALA A 16 -28.35 -4.03 9.00
CA ALA A 16 -27.64 -4.32 7.76
C ALA A 16 -27.06 -3.05 7.12
N VAL A 17 -25.75 -2.89 7.23
CA VAL A 17 -24.99 -1.96 6.39
C VAL A 17 -24.89 -2.61 5.01
N SER A 18 -25.36 -1.90 4.00
CA SER A 18 -25.24 -2.31 2.60
C SER A 18 -23.89 -1.83 2.08
N TYR A 19 -22.98 -2.75 1.78
CA TYR A 19 -21.64 -2.40 1.31
C TYR A 19 -21.56 -2.44 -0.22
N ARG A 20 -20.75 -1.54 -0.78
CA ARG A 20 -20.77 -1.21 -2.20
C ARG A 20 -19.60 -1.85 -2.94
N THR A 21 -19.88 -2.88 -3.72
CA THR A 21 -18.97 -3.28 -4.81
C THR A 21 -19.09 -2.31 -5.97
N VAL A 22 -17.95 -1.82 -6.48
CA VAL A 22 -17.89 -1.28 -7.85
C VAL A 22 -16.64 -1.83 -8.53
N PHE A 23 -16.82 -2.83 -9.39
CA PHE A 23 -15.78 -3.28 -10.33
C PHE A 23 -15.99 -2.62 -11.69
N TRP A 24 -14.94 -1.94 -12.19
CA TRP A 24 -14.84 -1.62 -13.60
C TRP A 24 -13.78 -2.55 -14.22
N GLN A 25 -14.24 -3.61 -14.89
CA GLN A 25 -13.44 -4.34 -15.88
C GLN A 25 -14.22 -4.31 -17.18
N GLY A 26 -13.58 -3.84 -18.25
CA GLY A 26 -14.12 -3.99 -19.59
C GLY A 26 -14.40 -5.48 -19.84
N ASN A 27 -15.69 -5.79 -20.08
CA ASN A 27 -16.23 -7.08 -20.53
C ASN A 27 -16.38 -8.21 -19.47
N GLY A 28 -17.41 -8.11 -18.62
CA GLY A 28 -18.08 -9.27 -18.01
C GLY A 28 -18.05 -9.36 -16.48
N VAL A 29 -19.22 -9.59 -15.87
CA VAL A 29 -19.41 -9.74 -14.41
C VAL A 29 -19.24 -11.22 -14.03
N TYR A 30 -18.30 -11.51 -13.11
CA TYR A 30 -18.21 -12.80 -12.43
C TYR A 30 -18.49 -12.60 -10.93
N GLY A 31 -19.28 -13.50 -10.34
CA GLY A 31 -19.76 -13.42 -8.96
C GLY A 31 -18.65 -13.36 -7.91
N LEU A 32 -18.94 -12.65 -6.83
CA LEU A 32 -18.08 -12.34 -5.70
C LEU A 32 -17.82 -13.60 -4.85
N SER A 33 -16.57 -13.81 -4.48
CA SER A 33 -16.17 -14.78 -3.47
C SER A 33 -15.64 -14.02 -2.26
N LEU A 34 -16.05 -14.45 -1.06
CA LEU A 34 -15.70 -13.92 0.26
C LEU A 34 -14.23 -14.20 0.56
N TRP A 35 -13.32 -13.37 0.07
CA TRP A 35 -11.88 -13.52 0.34
C TRP A 35 -11.43 -12.54 1.41
N ASN A 36 -10.56 -12.99 2.32
CA ASN A 36 -9.85 -12.14 3.29
C ASN A 36 -9.02 -11.12 2.51
N ILE A 37 -9.27 -9.82 2.73
CA ILE A 37 -8.51 -8.77 2.06
C ILE A 37 -7.26 -8.46 2.89
N PRO A 38 -6.07 -8.56 2.32
CA PRO A 38 -4.84 -8.31 3.05
C PRO A 38 -4.58 -6.81 3.14
N GLY A 39 -4.30 -6.34 4.36
CA GLY A 39 -3.64 -5.06 4.55
C GLY A 39 -2.14 -5.22 4.32
N LEU A 40 -1.50 -4.32 3.56
CA LEU A 40 -0.04 -4.39 3.41
C LEU A 40 0.61 -4.01 4.75
N SER A 41 1.28 -4.98 5.38
CA SER A 41 1.97 -4.79 6.66
C SER A 41 3.48 -4.69 6.48
N THR A 42 4.08 -5.47 5.59
CA THR A 42 5.52 -5.40 5.36
C THR A 42 5.82 -5.39 3.87
N PHE A 43 6.71 -4.51 3.45
CA PHE A 43 7.49 -4.70 2.24
C PHE A 43 8.95 -4.34 2.55
N ASP A 44 9.86 -5.21 2.15
CA ASP A 44 11.30 -5.07 2.36
C ASP A 44 12.00 -5.45 1.07
N VAL A 45 12.61 -4.45 0.45
CA VAL A 45 13.34 -4.63 -0.80
C VAL A 45 14.80 -4.37 -0.55
N TYR A 46 15.65 -5.35 -0.92
CA TYR A 46 17.09 -5.27 -0.74
C TYR A 46 17.85 -5.58 -2.03
N PHE A 47 18.91 -4.80 -2.28
CA PHE A 47 19.76 -4.93 -3.45
C PHE A 47 21.20 -5.27 -3.02
N PRO A 48 21.81 -6.31 -3.62
CA PRO A 48 23.19 -6.69 -3.29
C PRO A 48 24.20 -5.65 -3.79
N ALA A 49 23.89 -4.95 -4.89
CA ALA A 49 24.72 -3.91 -5.50
C ALA A 49 23.89 -2.67 -5.87
N GLN A 50 24.56 -1.54 -6.14
CA GLN A 50 23.92 -0.32 -6.62
C GLN A 50 23.28 -0.57 -7.98
N ARG A 51 22.00 -0.23 -8.10
CA ARG A 51 21.25 -0.40 -9.33
C ARG A 51 20.22 0.70 -9.50
N ALA A 52 20.00 1.07 -10.75
CA ALA A 52 18.93 1.96 -11.13
C ALA A 52 17.59 1.22 -11.12
N VAL A 53 16.56 1.83 -10.55
CA VAL A 53 15.27 1.20 -10.36
C VAL A 53 14.41 1.43 -11.59
N SER A 54 13.91 0.36 -12.19
CA SER A 54 12.92 0.43 -13.28
C SER A 54 11.51 0.07 -12.81
N GLU A 55 11.38 -0.83 -11.84
CA GLU A 55 10.08 -1.23 -11.30
C GLU A 55 10.18 -1.53 -9.80
N ILE A 56 9.20 -1.07 -9.04
CA ILE A 56 8.95 -1.49 -7.65
C ILE A 56 7.51 -1.97 -7.54
N ARG A 57 7.31 -3.23 -7.16
CA ARG A 57 5.97 -3.81 -7.02
C ARG A 57 5.82 -4.62 -5.74
N ALA A 58 4.79 -4.29 -4.98
CA ALA A 58 4.24 -5.09 -3.90
C ALA A 58 2.74 -5.22 -4.17
N MET A 59 2.35 -6.23 -4.95
CA MET A 59 0.96 -6.39 -5.36
C MET A 59 0.40 -7.73 -4.89
N PRO A 60 -0.87 -7.77 -4.48
CA PRO A 60 -1.57 -9.03 -4.40
C PRO A 60 -1.63 -9.72 -5.78
N ALA A 61 -1.21 -10.99 -5.87
CA ALA A 61 -1.42 -11.75 -7.10
C ALA A 61 -2.88 -12.16 -7.24
N ARG A 62 -3.40 -12.07 -8.48
CA ARG A 62 -4.71 -12.59 -8.87
C ARG A 62 -4.52 -13.99 -9.48
N GLU A 63 -4.00 -14.95 -8.71
CA GLU A 63 -3.91 -16.32 -9.22
C GLU A 63 -5.25 -17.04 -9.14
N TRP A 64 -5.56 -17.82 -10.18
CA TRP A 64 -6.77 -18.63 -10.31
C TRP A 64 -6.90 -19.75 -9.27
N TYR A 65 -5.83 -20.02 -8.48
CA TYR A 65 -5.75 -21.14 -7.53
C TYR A 65 -5.17 -20.81 -6.14
N GLY A 66 -5.19 -19.55 -5.73
CA GLY A 66 -5.08 -19.17 -4.31
C GLY A 66 -3.69 -18.67 -3.90
N GLY A 67 -3.70 -17.48 -3.32
CA GLY A 67 -2.55 -16.90 -2.63
C GLY A 67 -2.33 -15.44 -2.96
N TRP A 68 -2.24 -14.61 -1.93
CA TRP A 68 -1.72 -13.26 -2.01
C TRP A 68 -0.20 -13.34 -2.10
N GLU A 69 0.37 -13.62 -3.27
CA GLU A 69 1.83 -13.66 -3.43
C GLU A 69 2.27 -13.02 -4.74
N THR A 70 2.83 -11.80 -4.69
CA THR A 70 4.22 -11.58 -5.12
C THR A 70 4.71 -10.15 -4.80
N LEU A 71 5.81 -10.08 -4.03
CA LEU A 71 6.78 -9.00 -4.18
C LEU A 71 7.62 -9.33 -5.41
N ASP A 72 7.62 -8.46 -6.41
CA ASP A 72 8.53 -8.52 -7.55
C ASP A 72 9.18 -7.15 -7.68
N VAL A 73 10.51 -7.10 -7.66
CA VAL A 73 11.23 -5.83 -7.88
C VAL A 73 12.25 -6.09 -8.96
N ARG A 74 12.03 -5.44 -10.10
CA ARG A 74 12.84 -5.62 -11.31
C ARG A 74 13.79 -4.45 -11.51
N PHE A 75 15.02 -4.80 -11.88
CA PHE A 75 16.06 -3.87 -12.29
C PHE A 75 16.39 -4.10 -13.76
N HIS A 76 16.84 -3.02 -14.38
CA HIS A 76 17.45 -3.03 -15.69
C HIS A 76 18.84 -2.42 -15.57
N ASP A 77 19.80 -3.20 -15.06
CA ASP A 77 21.17 -3.07 -15.58
C ASP A 77 21.27 -3.86 -16.89
N ASP A 78 22.43 -3.78 -17.57
CA ASP A 78 22.70 -4.57 -18.78
C ASP A 78 22.49 -6.10 -18.56
N ALA A 79 22.46 -6.54 -17.30
CA ALA A 79 22.32 -7.93 -16.90
C ALA A 79 20.91 -8.33 -16.39
N PHE A 80 19.93 -7.40 -16.35
CA PHE A 80 18.55 -7.66 -15.89
C PHE A 80 18.47 -8.38 -14.53
N THR A 81 19.29 -7.99 -13.56
CA THR A 81 19.36 -8.69 -12.27
C THR A 81 18.10 -8.47 -11.43
N THR A 82 17.41 -9.52 -10.97
CA THR A 82 16.27 -9.39 -10.05
C THR A 82 16.73 -9.17 -8.61
N ALA A 83 16.06 -8.30 -7.87
CA ALA A 83 16.32 -8.11 -6.45
C ALA A 83 15.71 -9.21 -5.59
N THR A 84 16.18 -9.33 -4.35
CA THR A 84 15.55 -10.18 -3.35
C THR A 84 14.83 -9.31 -2.33
N GLY A 85 13.67 -9.76 -1.88
CA GLY A 85 12.89 -9.05 -0.89
C GLY A 85 11.82 -9.94 -0.27
N THR A 86 11.13 -9.38 0.71
CA THR A 86 9.99 -10.03 1.36
C THR A 86 8.81 -9.07 1.42
N THR A 87 7.61 -9.57 1.16
CA THR A 87 6.36 -8.92 1.53
C THR A 87 5.64 -9.76 2.55
N SER A 88 4.98 -9.09 3.49
CA SER A 88 4.01 -9.73 4.36
C SER A 88 2.74 -8.90 4.35
N TRP A 89 1.62 -9.59 4.49
CA TRP A 89 0.32 -8.97 4.63
C TRP A 89 -0.22 -9.28 6.01
N ALA A 90 -0.82 -8.28 6.65
CA ALA A 90 -1.63 -8.52 7.81
C ALA A 90 -2.92 -9.16 7.31
N GLU A 91 -3.14 -10.43 7.68
CA GLU A 91 -4.45 -11.02 7.57
C GLU A 91 -5.39 -10.20 8.46
N LEU A 92 -6.21 -9.39 7.79
CA LEU A 92 -7.33 -8.73 8.42
C LEU A 92 -8.28 -9.87 8.75
N GLN A 93 -8.47 -10.16 10.05
CA GLN A 93 -9.40 -11.21 10.46
C GLN A 93 -10.71 -11.01 9.71
N GLN A 94 -11.35 -12.14 9.41
CA GLN A 94 -12.61 -12.28 8.69
C GLN A 94 -13.74 -11.52 9.40
N SER A 95 -13.65 -10.19 9.36
CA SER A 95 -14.77 -9.32 9.54
C SER A 95 -15.73 -9.69 8.41
N THR A 96 -17.02 -9.72 8.72
CA THR A 96 -18.11 -9.82 7.76
C THR A 96 -18.04 -8.64 6.79
N PHE A 97 -17.06 -8.66 5.89
CA PHE A 97 -16.94 -7.74 4.79
C PHE A 97 -17.91 -8.19 3.71
N ALA A 98 -18.96 -7.41 3.53
CA ALA A 98 -19.46 -7.27 2.18
C ALA A 98 -18.48 -6.35 1.43
N ASP A 99 -17.94 -6.88 0.33
CA ASP A 99 -17.68 -6.07 -0.86
C ASP A 99 -16.67 -4.92 -0.79
N SER A 100 -15.55 -5.10 -0.08
CA SER A 100 -14.36 -4.27 -0.32
C SER A 100 -13.67 -4.72 -1.61
N ALA A 101 -14.01 -4.10 -2.73
CA ALA A 101 -13.34 -4.34 -4.00
C ALA A 101 -11.89 -3.82 -3.94
N VAL A 102 -10.90 -4.70 -4.17
CA VAL A 102 -9.55 -4.26 -4.53
C VAL A 102 -9.64 -3.61 -5.91
N ALA A 103 -9.84 -2.30 -5.91
CA ALA A 103 -9.83 -1.52 -7.14
C ALA A 103 -8.38 -1.24 -7.54
N THR A 104 -8.10 -1.46 -8.82
CA THR A 104 -6.82 -1.10 -9.43
C THR A 104 -7.02 0.14 -10.29
N SER A 105 -6.24 1.18 -10.00
CA SER A 105 -6.20 2.41 -10.80
C SER A 105 -4.85 2.45 -11.50
N SER A 106 -4.85 2.38 -12.82
CA SER A 106 -3.65 2.50 -13.65
C SER A 106 -3.79 3.68 -14.61
N SER A 107 -2.91 4.66 -14.50
CA SER A 107 -2.75 5.72 -15.49
C SER A 107 -1.27 5.93 -15.79
N GLY A 108 -0.96 6.35 -17.03
CA GLY A 108 0.36 6.86 -17.35
C GLY A 108 0.51 8.24 -16.69
N CYS A 109 1.45 8.35 -15.76
CA CYS A 109 1.76 9.59 -15.07
C CYS A 109 2.80 10.34 -15.89
N GLY A 110 2.44 11.53 -16.36
CA GLY A 110 3.20 12.32 -17.34
C GLY A 110 4.49 12.96 -16.80
N GLU A 111 5.01 13.93 -17.55
CA GLU A 111 6.32 14.60 -17.42
C GLU A 111 6.54 15.43 -16.12
N THR A 112 5.81 15.14 -15.04
CA THR A 112 5.96 15.85 -13.76
C THR A 112 6.36 14.91 -12.62
N GLY A 113 6.60 13.63 -12.91
CA GLY A 113 6.93 12.57 -11.95
C GLY A 113 5.93 12.43 -10.80
N SER A 114 4.72 12.97 -10.99
CA SER A 114 3.61 12.85 -10.06
C SER A 114 2.29 12.89 -10.82
N CYS A 115 1.29 12.22 -10.28
CA CYS A 115 -0.05 12.18 -10.85
C CYS A 115 -1.09 11.88 -9.77
N ARG A 116 -2.35 12.01 -10.15
CA ARG A 116 -3.50 11.75 -9.31
C ARG A 116 -4.27 10.55 -9.86
N LEU A 117 -4.41 9.51 -9.04
CA LEU A 117 -5.18 8.33 -9.36
C LEU A 117 -6.59 8.45 -8.79
N PRO A 118 -7.65 8.30 -9.61
CA PRO A 118 -9.00 8.25 -9.07
C PRO A 118 -9.19 6.98 -8.24
N ILE A 119 -9.90 7.12 -7.12
CA ILE A 119 -10.41 6.04 -6.29
C ILE A 119 -11.87 6.33 -5.96
N TYR A 120 -12.62 5.33 -5.48
CA TYR A 120 -13.94 5.61 -4.92
C TYR A 120 -13.81 6.56 -3.73
N PRO A 121 -14.69 7.56 -3.55
CA PRO A 121 -14.69 8.35 -2.33
C PRO A 121 -15.01 7.47 -1.12
N GLN A 122 -14.29 7.69 -0.02
CA GLN A 122 -14.54 7.06 1.28
C GLN A 122 -15.90 7.48 1.82
N LEU A 123 -16.67 6.53 2.31
CA LEU A 123 -17.94 6.77 2.99
C LEU A 123 -17.73 7.08 4.47
N GLU A 124 -18.79 7.58 5.12
CA GLU A 124 -18.80 7.72 6.57
C GLU A 124 -18.64 6.34 7.24
N GLY A 125 -17.77 6.27 8.26
CA GLY A 125 -17.45 5.02 8.95
C GLY A 125 -16.42 4.13 8.22
N GLU A 126 -15.83 4.58 7.11
CA GLU A 126 -14.76 3.85 6.43
C GLU A 126 -13.38 4.48 6.67
N VAL A 127 -12.32 3.68 6.52
CA VAL A 127 -10.92 4.09 6.60
C VAL A 127 -10.14 3.47 5.44
N PHE A 128 -9.43 4.29 4.66
CA PHE A 128 -8.61 3.83 3.55
C PHE A 128 -7.44 2.95 4.02
N VAL A 129 -7.18 1.85 3.31
CA VAL A 129 -6.06 0.93 3.50
C VAL A 129 -5.35 0.66 2.18
N LEU A 130 -4.03 0.74 2.16
CA LEU A 130 -3.21 0.34 1.02
C LEU A 130 -2.95 -1.18 1.08
N ALA A 131 -3.37 -1.89 0.04
CA ALA A 131 -3.20 -3.34 -0.10
C ALA A 131 -2.04 -3.71 -1.03
N GLY A 132 -1.65 -2.80 -1.92
CA GLY A 132 -0.50 -2.98 -2.81
C GLY A 132 -0.24 -1.80 -3.73
N PHE A 133 0.92 -1.80 -4.37
CA PHE A 133 1.31 -0.80 -5.34
C PHE A 133 2.33 -1.33 -6.36
N ARG A 134 2.42 -0.64 -7.48
CA ARG A 134 3.39 -0.84 -8.56
C ARG A 134 3.80 0.53 -9.09
N PHE A 135 5.10 0.78 -9.19
CA PHE A 135 5.70 1.89 -9.91
C PHE A 135 6.62 1.33 -11.00
N GLU A 136 6.60 1.92 -12.20
CA GLU A 136 7.37 1.45 -13.35
C GLU A 136 7.81 2.64 -14.21
N PHE A 137 9.10 2.80 -14.51
CA PHE A 137 9.54 3.71 -15.56
C PHE A 137 9.40 3.02 -16.93
N TYR A 138 9.11 3.80 -17.97
CA TYR A 138 9.02 3.28 -19.34
C TYR A 138 10.39 3.19 -20.03
N ASP A 139 11.38 3.89 -19.50
CA ASP A 139 12.78 3.87 -19.90
C ASP A 139 13.68 3.28 -18.79
N GLN A 140 14.99 3.26 -19.03
CA GLN A 140 15.98 2.58 -18.17
C GLN A 140 16.84 3.60 -17.43
N ASN A 141 17.44 3.13 -16.33
CA ASN A 141 18.47 3.83 -15.56
C ASN A 141 18.01 5.07 -14.76
N HIS A 142 17.00 4.89 -13.90
CA HIS A 142 16.56 5.94 -12.98
C HIS A 142 17.14 5.75 -11.58
N TYR A 143 17.77 6.80 -11.09
CA TYR A 143 18.03 7.00 -9.67
C TYR A 143 16.83 7.70 -9.07
N ILE A 144 16.42 7.30 -7.88
CA ILE A 144 15.16 7.78 -7.30
C ILE A 144 15.42 9.01 -6.44
N SER A 145 14.60 10.05 -6.62
CA SER A 145 14.59 11.25 -5.78
C SER A 145 13.38 11.29 -4.84
N GLU A 146 12.22 10.77 -5.25
CA GLU A 146 11.04 10.63 -4.41
C GLU A 146 10.14 9.46 -4.83
N ILE A 147 9.59 8.75 -3.85
CA ILE A 147 8.50 7.79 -4.00
C ILE A 147 7.42 8.15 -2.99
N ALA A 148 6.17 8.32 -3.42
CA ALA A 148 5.08 8.63 -2.52
C ALA A 148 3.74 8.04 -2.96
N ILE A 149 2.93 7.65 -1.98
CA ILE A 149 1.50 7.34 -2.08
C ILE A 149 0.80 8.13 -0.97
N ARG A 150 0.00 9.13 -1.36
CA ARG A 150 -0.68 10.06 -0.46
C ARG A 150 -2.19 10.01 -0.73
N PRO A 151 -2.94 9.15 -0.01
CA PRO A 151 -4.37 9.03 -0.24
C PRO A 151 -5.11 10.30 0.25
N ASN A 152 -6.08 10.77 -0.55
CA ASN A 152 -7.11 11.72 -0.14
C ASN A 152 -8.48 11.09 -0.41
N PRO A 153 -8.86 10.11 0.42
CA PRO A 153 -9.96 9.23 0.10
C PRO A 153 -11.31 9.93 0.24
N LEU A 154 -11.42 10.98 1.08
CA LEU A 154 -12.61 11.85 1.13
C LEU A 154 -12.84 12.60 -0.19
N SER A 155 -11.77 12.91 -0.92
CA SER A 155 -11.86 13.58 -2.22
C SER A 155 -11.85 12.60 -3.41
N GLY A 156 -11.83 11.28 -3.15
CA GLY A 156 -11.86 10.25 -4.20
C GLY A 156 -10.58 10.17 -5.03
N TYR A 157 -9.41 10.45 -4.46
CA TYR A 157 -8.15 10.27 -5.19
C TYR A 157 -6.97 9.87 -4.31
N VAL A 158 -5.90 9.41 -4.96
CA VAL A 158 -4.57 9.17 -4.37
C VAL A 158 -3.56 9.95 -5.19
N ASP A 159 -2.80 10.84 -4.53
CA ASP A 159 -1.67 11.50 -5.16
C ASP A 159 -0.45 10.57 -5.07
N VAL A 160 0.16 10.26 -6.20
CA VAL A 160 1.35 9.41 -6.27
C VAL A 160 2.52 10.17 -6.88
N THR A 161 3.72 9.93 -6.36
CA THR A 161 4.97 10.52 -6.85
C THR A 161 5.97 9.41 -7.12
N PHE A 162 6.62 9.45 -8.27
CA PHE A 162 7.76 8.62 -8.59
C PHE A 162 8.69 9.43 -9.50
N THR A 163 9.73 10.03 -8.91
CA THR A 163 10.62 10.96 -9.60
C THR A 163 12.08 10.51 -9.52
N ASP A 164 12.85 10.89 -10.53
CA ASP A 164 14.31 11.00 -10.51
C ASP A 164 14.71 12.50 -10.39
N ALA A 165 15.97 12.88 -10.60
CA ALA A 165 16.41 14.28 -10.53
C ALA A 165 15.90 15.09 -11.71
N SER A 166 15.64 14.46 -12.86
CA SER A 166 15.05 15.16 -14.00
C SER A 166 13.61 15.60 -13.70
N ARG A 167 12.91 14.90 -12.78
CA ARG A 167 11.51 15.12 -12.38
C ARG A 167 10.51 15.21 -13.54
N SER A 168 10.93 14.78 -14.72
CA SER A 168 10.19 14.97 -15.96
C SER A 168 9.95 13.69 -16.74
N ARG A 169 10.30 12.55 -16.14
CA ARG A 169 10.06 11.25 -16.75
C ARG A 169 8.64 10.77 -16.52
N PRO A 170 7.97 10.27 -17.56
CA PRO A 170 6.72 9.58 -17.38
C PRO A 170 6.95 8.22 -16.70
N PHE A 171 5.99 7.78 -15.90
CA PHE A 171 6.01 6.47 -15.25
C PHE A 171 4.62 5.85 -15.25
N GLY A 172 4.57 4.52 -15.22
CA GLY A 172 3.39 3.73 -14.94
C GLY A 172 3.20 3.54 -13.45
N VAL A 173 1.96 3.57 -13.01
CA VAL A 173 1.61 3.30 -11.62
C VAL A 173 0.35 2.43 -11.56
N ALA A 174 0.29 1.56 -10.57
CA ALA A 174 -0.94 0.90 -10.15
C ALA A 174 -1.00 0.83 -8.63
N ILE A 175 -2.17 1.04 -8.05
CA ILE A 175 -2.43 0.85 -6.63
C ILE A 175 -3.52 -0.18 -6.43
N ALA A 176 -3.44 -0.94 -5.34
CA ALA A 176 -4.47 -1.80 -4.81
C ALA A 176 -4.83 -1.28 -3.41
N TYR A 177 -6.11 -1.06 -3.15
CA TYR A 177 -6.58 -0.50 -1.88
C TYR A 177 -7.90 -1.13 -1.44
N ALA A 178 -8.27 -0.88 -0.19
CA ALA A 178 -9.53 -1.28 0.40
C ALA A 178 -10.05 -0.20 1.37
N TYR A 179 -11.32 -0.29 1.72
CA TYR A 179 -11.91 0.44 2.85
C TYR A 179 -12.15 -0.51 4.00
N TYR A 180 -11.81 -0.04 5.21
CA TYR A 180 -11.94 -0.77 6.45
C TYR A 180 -12.96 -0.06 7.37
N PRO A 181 -13.86 -0.78 8.06
CA PRO A 181 -14.78 -0.16 9.00
C PRO A 181 -14.02 0.52 10.14
N ALA A 182 -14.37 1.77 10.42
CA ALA A 182 -13.69 2.61 11.40
C ALA A 182 -13.84 2.05 12.82
N GLU A 183 -14.90 1.30 13.11
CA GLU A 183 -15.12 0.63 14.39
C GLU A 183 -14.10 -0.48 14.68
N LEU A 184 -13.44 -1.03 13.65
CA LEU A 184 -12.38 -2.04 13.79
C LEU A 184 -10.97 -1.41 13.84
N VAL A 185 -10.89 -0.07 13.76
CA VAL A 185 -9.64 0.68 13.82
C VAL A 185 -9.49 1.28 15.22
N THR A 186 -8.49 0.81 15.96
CA THR A 186 -8.21 1.31 17.31
C THR A 186 -7.49 2.65 17.28
N ARG A 187 -6.67 2.88 16.25
CA ARG A 187 -5.90 4.12 16.10
C ARG A 187 -5.50 4.39 14.66
N VAL A 188 -5.58 5.64 14.25
CA VAL A 188 -4.93 6.16 13.04
C VAL A 188 -3.69 6.93 13.46
N GLY A 189 -2.59 6.78 12.73
CA GLY A 189 -1.32 7.40 13.09
C GLY A 189 -0.46 7.80 11.91
N HIS A 190 0.46 8.71 12.21
CA HIS A 190 1.45 9.23 11.27
C HIS A 190 2.82 9.15 11.92
N THR A 191 3.82 8.72 11.17
CA THR A 191 5.21 8.68 11.62
C THR A 191 6.09 9.35 10.59
N TYR A 192 6.79 10.41 11.00
CA TYR A 192 7.72 11.15 10.16
C TYR A 192 9.10 11.21 10.80
N ARG A 193 10.14 11.07 9.98
CA ARG A 193 11.52 11.35 10.37
C ARG A 193 12.30 11.93 9.19
N ASN A 194 13.33 12.67 9.58
CA ASN A 194 14.45 13.06 8.75
C ASN A 194 15.67 12.34 9.35
N ALA A 195 16.34 11.50 8.57
CA ALA A 195 17.43 10.66 9.06
C ALA A 195 18.51 10.45 7.99
N GLY A 196 19.77 10.36 8.40
CA GLY A 196 20.85 9.97 7.50
C GLY A 196 20.74 8.53 7.00
N SER A 197 21.53 8.19 6.00
CA SER A 197 21.65 6.82 5.48
C SER A 197 22.95 6.13 5.96
N PRO A 198 22.94 4.81 6.30
CA PRO A 198 21.78 3.97 6.49
C PRO A 198 21.07 4.32 7.80
N SER A 199 19.74 4.19 7.83
CA SER A 199 18.97 4.35 9.06
C SER A 199 17.97 3.23 9.26
N THR A 200 17.76 2.89 10.53
CA THR A 200 16.68 2.03 10.98
C THR A 200 15.92 2.78 12.06
N TYR A 201 14.63 3.00 11.82
CA TYR A 201 13.71 3.44 12.85
C TYR A 201 12.88 2.24 13.32
N PHE A 202 12.65 2.15 14.62
CA PHE A 202 11.75 1.17 15.20
C PHE A 202 10.99 1.79 16.36
N ALA A 203 9.66 1.83 16.24
CA ALA A 203 8.75 2.09 17.33
C ALA A 203 7.86 0.86 17.54
N PRO A 204 8.09 0.06 18.59
CA PRO A 204 7.28 -1.11 18.85
C PRO A 204 5.83 -0.72 19.14
N GLY A 205 4.90 -1.62 18.84
CA GLY A 205 3.49 -1.45 19.15
C GLY A 205 2.67 -2.57 18.56
N ALA A 206 1.34 -2.45 18.67
CA ALA A 206 0.43 -3.39 18.02
C ALA A 206 0.60 -3.37 16.49
N ARG A 207 0.09 -4.43 15.88
CA ARG A 207 0.12 -4.65 14.43
C ARG A 207 -0.55 -3.50 13.71
N LYS A 208 0.10 -3.02 12.66
CA LYS A 208 -0.36 -1.89 11.85
C LYS A 208 -0.48 -2.25 10.39
N VAL A 209 -1.26 -1.45 9.67
CA VAL A 209 -1.45 -1.55 8.23
C VAL A 209 -1.20 -0.20 7.58
N LEU A 210 -0.60 -0.24 6.39
CA LEU A 210 -0.19 0.92 5.63
C LEU A 210 -1.41 1.65 5.02
N GLN A 211 -1.47 2.97 5.16
CA GLN A 211 -2.38 3.83 4.40
C GLN A 211 -1.65 4.56 3.28
N GLY A 212 -0.46 5.07 3.58
CA GLY A 212 0.32 5.90 2.68
C GLY A 212 1.76 5.99 3.15
N PHE A 213 2.64 6.41 2.25
CA PHE A 213 4.03 6.66 2.59
C PHE A 213 4.63 7.70 1.68
N ARG A 214 5.72 8.29 2.14
CA ARG A 214 6.60 9.13 1.35
C ARG A 214 8.04 8.82 1.71
N VAL A 215 8.90 8.79 0.72
CA VAL A 215 10.36 8.76 0.85
C VAL A 215 10.91 9.76 -0.13
N ALA A 216 11.70 10.72 0.35
CA ALA A 216 12.34 11.72 -0.48
C ALA A 216 13.78 11.97 -0.01
N PHE A 217 14.67 12.06 -0.98
CA PHE A 217 16.08 12.38 -0.78
C PHE A 217 16.27 13.90 -0.83
N ASP A 218 17.07 14.44 0.09
CA ASP A 218 17.27 15.89 0.18
C ASP A 218 18.08 16.45 -1.01
N ARG A 219 19.01 15.68 -1.62
CA ARG A 219 19.87 16.18 -2.70
C ARG A 219 20.19 15.18 -3.80
N GLY A 220 19.40 15.25 -4.86
CA GLY A 220 19.75 14.66 -6.15
C GLY A 220 19.15 13.27 -6.35
N GLU A 221 19.94 12.40 -6.95
CA GLU A 221 19.55 11.11 -7.48
C GLU A 221 20.32 10.02 -6.76
N HIS A 222 19.60 9.08 -6.13
CA HIS A 222 20.23 8.07 -5.27
C HIS A 222 20.03 6.65 -5.80
N PRO A 223 21.09 5.83 -5.84
CA PRO A 223 20.93 4.40 -5.95
C PRO A 223 20.30 3.88 -4.66
N LEU A 224 19.05 3.44 -4.74
CA LEU A 224 18.44 2.71 -3.65
C LEU A 224 19.15 1.37 -3.48
N ARG A 225 19.69 1.08 -2.29
CA ARG A 225 20.20 -0.25 -1.90
C ARG A 225 19.20 -1.02 -1.03
N ARG A 226 18.44 -0.32 -0.20
CA ARG A 226 17.34 -0.93 0.57
C ARG A 226 16.26 0.09 0.84
N PHE A 227 15.01 -0.35 0.67
CA PHE A 227 13.85 0.35 1.20
C PHE A 227 12.90 -0.67 1.82
N ALA A 228 12.61 -0.49 3.11
CA ALA A 228 11.67 -1.36 3.81
C ALA A 228 10.76 -0.58 4.75
N ILE A 229 9.48 -0.89 4.71
CA ILE A 229 8.48 -0.54 5.74
C ILE A 229 7.94 -1.86 6.29
N ASP A 230 8.05 -2.03 7.60
CA ASP A 230 7.58 -3.22 8.33
C ASP A 230 6.70 -2.78 9.50
N LEU A 231 5.41 -3.09 9.39
CA LEU A 231 4.34 -2.72 10.30
C LEU A 231 3.83 -3.88 11.17
N SER A 232 4.46 -5.06 11.05
CA SER A 232 4.03 -6.30 11.71
C SER A 232 4.11 -6.25 13.24
N ALA A 233 5.04 -5.45 13.77
CA ALA A 233 5.30 -5.33 15.22
C ALA A 233 5.56 -3.87 15.63
N GLY A 234 4.80 -2.93 15.07
CA GLY A 234 4.97 -1.48 15.29
C GLY A 234 5.28 -0.74 14.00
N VAL A 235 6.13 0.29 14.03
CA VAL A 235 6.61 0.97 12.82
C VAL A 235 8.11 0.74 12.73
N ARG A 236 8.53 -0.06 11.75
CA ARG A 236 9.92 -0.24 11.39
C ARG A 236 10.16 0.27 9.99
N VAL A 237 11.10 1.20 9.84
CA VAL A 237 11.48 1.69 8.51
C VAL A 237 12.99 1.58 8.36
N ARG A 238 13.45 1.01 7.24
CA ARG A 238 14.88 0.83 6.94
C ARG A 238 15.21 1.42 5.58
N PHE A 239 16.28 2.21 5.57
CA PHE A 239 16.83 2.80 4.36
C PHE A 239 18.32 2.53 4.29
N HIS A 240 18.79 2.29 3.08
CA HIS A 240 20.21 2.22 2.77
C HIS A 240 20.42 2.83 1.39
N ASP A 241 20.94 4.05 1.39
CA ASP A 241 21.72 4.68 0.33
C ASP A 241 23.23 4.59 0.69
N THR A 242 24.07 4.55 -0.33
CA THR A 242 25.44 4.03 -0.29
C THR A 242 26.49 5.06 0.13
N ASP A 243 26.24 6.34 -0.12
CA ASP A 243 27.22 7.39 0.20
C ASP A 243 27.16 7.81 1.68
N GLY A 244 26.06 7.48 2.37
CA GLY A 244 25.77 7.84 3.76
C GLY A 244 25.82 9.34 4.05
N ALA A 245 25.93 10.16 3.01
CA ALA A 245 26.07 11.61 3.10
C ALA A 245 24.71 12.32 3.09
N GLU A 246 23.69 11.59 2.64
CA GLU A 246 22.37 12.10 2.36
C GLU A 246 21.41 11.91 3.52
N THR A 247 20.54 12.91 3.65
CA THR A 247 19.42 12.87 4.56
C THR A 247 18.18 12.44 3.78
N ILE A 248 17.47 11.47 4.34
CA ILE A 248 16.25 10.91 3.80
C ILE A 248 15.09 11.40 4.66
N ASN A 249 14.14 12.09 4.02
CA ASN A 249 12.86 12.41 4.63
C ASN A 249 11.87 11.30 4.32
N TRP A 250 11.27 10.73 5.34
CA TRP A 250 10.22 9.75 5.14
C TRP A 250 9.05 9.96 6.07
N SER A 251 7.88 9.59 5.59
CA SER A 251 6.67 9.49 6.38
C SER A 251 5.91 8.21 6.07
N VAL A 252 5.22 7.69 7.07
CA VAL A 252 4.33 6.53 6.97
C VAL A 252 3.02 6.88 7.67
N ASP A 253 1.92 6.77 6.94
CA ASP A 253 0.56 6.84 7.45
C ASP A 253 0.07 5.41 7.68
N TRP A 254 -0.48 5.14 8.85
CA TRP A 254 -0.85 3.79 9.25
C TRP A 254 -2.13 3.76 10.09
N ILE A 255 -2.77 2.59 10.10
CA ILE A 255 -3.83 2.25 11.05
C ILE A 255 -3.37 1.12 11.96
N GLU A 256 -3.84 1.13 13.19
CA GLU A 256 -3.73 0.06 14.16
C GLU A 256 -5.09 -0.63 14.23
N LEU A 257 -5.07 -1.96 14.17
CA LEU A 257 -6.27 -2.79 14.20
C LEU A 257 -6.52 -3.26 15.63
N GLU A 258 -7.76 -3.61 15.93
CA GLU A 258 -8.07 -4.41 17.11
C GLU A 258 -7.48 -5.83 16.92
N ASP A 259 -6.81 -6.35 17.95
CA ASP A 259 -6.22 -7.69 17.95
C ASP A 259 -7.26 -8.78 18.27
#